data_AF-A0A316RPA0-F1
#
_entry.id   AF-A0A316RPA0-F1
#
_cell.length_a   1.000
_cell.length_b   1.000
_cell.length_c   1.000
_cell.angle_alpha   90.00
_cell.angle_beta   90.00
_cell.angle_gamma   90.00
#
_symmetry.space_group_name_H-M   'P 1'
#
loop_
_entity.id
_entity.type
_entity.pdbx_description
1 polymer ?
#
loop_
_entity_poly.entity_id
_entity_poly.type
_entity_poly.pdbx_seq_one_letter_code
_entity_poly.pdbx_strand_id
1 'polypeptide(L)'
;MGETKIFELMMLLSFGAAWPASVYKSYVARTAKGKSLIFLLVIIFGYICGIINKLINSPDYVIFFYALNMVMVSCDLVIYFRNRRLDREAASRR
;
A
#
# COMPACT_ATOMS: atom_id res chain seq x y z
N MET A 1 7.29 -1.71 27.87
CA MET A 1 7.43 -2.53 26.65
C MET A 1 6.10 -2.87 25.96
N GLY A 2 4.94 -2.83 26.63
CA GLY A 2 3.62 -3.04 25.98
C GLY A 2 3.00 -1.81 25.30
N GLU A 3 3.23 -0.61 25.83
CA GLU A 3 2.56 0.62 25.37
C GLU A 3 3.03 1.09 23.99
N THR A 4 4.32 0.99 23.68
CA THR A 4 4.88 1.40 22.37
C THR A 4 4.36 0.56 21.20
N LYS A 5 3.96 -0.70 21.45
CA LYS A 5 3.41 -1.58 20.43
C LYS A 5 1.96 -1.27 20.09
N ILE A 6 1.20 -0.70 21.04
CA ILE A 6 -0.22 -0.35 20.81
C ILE A 6 -0.33 0.78 19.79
N PHE A 7 0.52 1.81 19.88
CA PHE A 7 0.53 2.94 18.96
C PHE A 7 1.00 2.54 17.57
N GLU A 8 2.03 1.69 17.48
CA GLU A 8 2.49 1.11 16.22
C GLU A 8 1.37 0.30 15.54
N LEU A 9 0.68 -0.56 16.30
CA LEU A 9 -0.43 -1.34 15.80
C LEU A 9 -1.60 -0.46 15.33
N MET A 10 -2.02 0.53 16.13
CA MET A 10 -3.08 1.47 15.74
C MET A 10 -2.73 2.26 14.49
N MET A 11 -1.46 2.67 14.33
CA MET A 11 -0.98 3.33 13.12
C MET A 11 -1.10 2.39 11.91
N LEU A 12 -0.65 1.15 12.01
CA LEU A 12 -0.74 0.17 10.92
C LEU A 12 -2.17 -0.22 10.58
N LEU A 13 -3.06 -0.28 11.57
CA LEU A 13 -4.49 -0.50 11.35
C LEU A 13 -5.13 0.69 10.63
N SER A 14 -4.78 1.91 11.02
CA SER A 14 -5.28 3.14 10.38
C SER A 14 -4.81 3.24 8.92
N PHE A 15 -3.53 2.95 8.66
CA PHE A 15 -3.03 2.84 7.28
C PHE A 15 -3.67 1.66 6.54
N GLY A 16 -3.82 0.52 7.22
CA GLY A 16 -4.47 -0.67 6.71
C GLY A 16 -5.88 -0.38 6.20
N ALA A 17 -6.65 0.41 6.94
CA ALA A 17 -8.01 0.82 6.56
C ALA A 17 -8.04 1.81 5.38
N ALA A 18 -6.98 2.60 5.17
CA ALA A 18 -6.91 3.53 4.05
C ALA A 18 -6.72 2.82 2.69
N TRP A 19 -6.05 1.66 2.67
CA TRP A 19 -5.75 0.95 1.42
C TRP A 19 -6.98 0.37 0.72
N PRO A 20 -7.93 -0.32 1.39
CA PRO A 20 -9.17 -0.79 0.74
C PRO A 20 -9.94 0.34 0.06
N ALA A 21 -10.02 1.52 0.67
CA ALA A 21 -10.67 2.68 0.08
C ALA A 21 -9.90 3.19 -1.16
N SER A 22 -8.56 3.23 -1.09
CA SER A 22 -7.69 3.60 -2.21
C SER A 22 -7.82 2.62 -3.39
N VAL A 23 -7.79 1.32 -3.11
CA VAL A 23 -7.98 0.22 -4.07
C VAL A 23 -9.33 0.31 -4.75
N TYR A 24 -10.41 0.45 -3.96
CA TYR A 24 -11.77 0.56 -4.48
C TYR A 24 -11.94 1.77 -5.41
N LYS A 25 -11.49 2.95 -4.96
CA LYS A 25 -11.52 4.17 -5.78
C LYS A 25 -10.75 4.00 -7.09
N SER A 26 -9.57 3.36 -7.04
CA SER A 26 -8.74 3.13 -8.22
C SER A 26 -9.41 2.15 -9.18
N TYR A 27 -10.02 1.09 -8.66
CA TYR A 27 -10.72 0.11 -9.47
C TYR A 27 -11.92 0.71 -10.20
N VAL A 28 -12.74 1.52 -9.51
CA VAL A 28 -13.94 2.15 -10.07
C VAL A 28 -13.60 3.31 -11.01
N ALA A 29 -12.57 4.10 -10.70
CA ALA A 29 -12.18 5.24 -11.53
C ALA A 29 -11.70 4.82 -12.94
N ARG A 30 -11.17 3.60 -13.09
CA ARG A 30 -10.64 3.04 -14.36
C ARG A 30 -9.63 3.95 -15.08
N THR A 31 -8.99 4.86 -14.35
CA THR A 31 -7.93 5.76 -14.82
C THR A 31 -6.83 5.84 -13.76
N ALA A 32 -5.59 6.03 -14.19
CA ALA A 32 -4.44 6.23 -13.33
C ALA A 32 -4.13 7.72 -13.09
N LYS A 33 -4.91 8.62 -13.70
CA LYS A 33 -4.77 10.08 -13.53
C LYS A 33 -4.99 10.48 -12.07
N GLY A 34 -4.10 11.32 -11.54
CA GLY A 34 -4.13 11.80 -10.16
C GLY A 34 -3.54 10.82 -9.12
N LYS A 35 -3.15 9.61 -9.51
CA LYS A 35 -2.51 8.63 -8.62
C LYS A 35 -0.99 8.63 -8.81
N SER A 36 -0.24 8.76 -7.70
CA SER A 36 1.23 8.82 -7.74
C SER A 36 1.85 7.43 -7.60
N LEU A 37 2.52 6.96 -8.66
CA LEU A 37 3.29 5.71 -8.65
C LEU A 37 4.44 5.75 -7.63
N ILE A 38 5.15 6.89 -7.58
CA ILE A 38 6.29 7.06 -6.67
C ILE A 38 5.84 6.93 -5.22
N PHE A 39 4.68 7.52 -4.88
CA PHE A 39 4.10 7.40 -3.54
C PHE A 39 3.84 5.94 -3.13
N LEU A 40 3.24 5.14 -4.02
CA LEU A 40 3.01 3.70 -3.78
C LEU A 40 4.34 2.95 -3.55
N LEU A 41 5.34 3.22 -4.38
CA LEU A 41 6.65 2.56 -4.28
C LEU A 41 7.41 2.94 -3.00
N VAL A 42 7.39 4.22 -2.62
CA VAL A 42 8.01 4.69 -1.37
C VAL A 42 7.37 4.03 -0.16
N ILE A 43 6.05 3.83 -0.17
CA ILE A 43 5.36 3.15 0.93
C ILE A 43 5.70 1.66 0.99
N ILE A 44 5.73 0.97 -0.15
CA ILE A 44 6.17 -0.43 -0.20
C ILE A 44 7.59 -0.56 0.35
N PHE A 45 8.50 0.33 -0.06
CA PHE A 45 9.87 0.36 0.45
C PHE A 45 9.91 0.60 1.97
N GLY A 46 9.13 1.55 2.47
CA GLY A 46 9.00 1.81 3.91
C GLY A 46 8.52 0.59 4.70
N TYR A 47 7.53 -0.15 4.19
CA TYR A 47 7.06 -1.38 4.82
C TYR A 47 8.12 -2.48 4.83
N ILE A 48 8.87 -2.65 3.73
CA ILE A 48 9.99 -3.62 3.68
C ILE A 48 11.04 -3.29 4.74
N CYS A 49 11.46 -2.02 4.84
CA CYS A 49 12.42 -1.58 5.86
C CYS A 49 11.89 -1.82 7.28
N GLY A 50 10.61 -1.55 7.54
CA GLY A 50 9.95 -1.81 8.82
C GLY A 50 9.93 -3.30 9.18
N ILE A 51 9.60 -4.16 8.22
CA ILE A 51 9.60 -5.63 8.39
C ILE A 51 11.02 -6.13 8.71
N ILE A 52 12.03 -5.71 7.95
CA ILE A 52 13.44 -6.11 8.17
C ILE A 52 13.89 -5.68 9.57
N ASN A 53 13.64 -4.43 9.96
CA ASN A 53 14.01 -3.91 11.28
C ASN A 53 13.36 -4.72 12.41
N LYS A 54 12.10 -5.12 12.26
CA LYS A 54 11.40 -5.96 13.24
C LYS A 54 11.94 -7.38 13.28
N LEU A 55 12.22 -8.00 12.14
CA LEU A 55 12.79 -9.35 12.08
C LEU A 55 14.15 -9.44 12.77
N ILE A 56 14.98 -8.40 12.65
CA ILE A 56 16.31 -8.36 13.26
C ILE A 56 16.25 -8.05 14.76
N ASN A 57 15.45 -7.06 15.17
CA ASN A 57 15.52 -6.53 16.54
C ASN A 57 14.50 -7.13 17.50
N SER A 58 13.28 -7.41 17.04
CA SER A 58 12.17 -7.87 17.90
C SER A 58 11.03 -8.44 17.06
N PRO A 59 11.12 -9.71 16.64
CA PRO A 59 10.04 -10.35 15.91
C PRO A 59 8.82 -10.47 16.80
N ASP A 60 7.73 -9.80 16.41
CA ASP A 60 6.45 -9.85 17.11
C ASP A 60 5.30 -9.92 16.09
N TYR A 61 4.09 -10.12 16.61
CA TYR A 61 2.88 -10.25 15.79
C TYR A 61 2.55 -8.98 14.98
N VAL A 62 3.17 -7.82 15.27
CA VAL A 62 2.94 -6.57 14.53
C VAL A 62 3.48 -6.66 13.10
N ILE A 63 4.47 -7.53 12.85
CA ILE A 63 5.00 -7.82 11.49
C ILE A 63 3.88 -8.27 10.54
N PHE A 64 2.89 -9.01 11.04
CA PHE A 64 1.74 -9.43 10.23
C PHE A 64 0.97 -8.23 9.66
N PHE A 65 0.79 -7.16 10.45
CA PHE A 65 0.09 -5.95 10.00
C PHE A 65 0.91 -5.15 8.98
N TYR A 66 2.25 -5.15 9.11
CA TYR A 66 3.14 -4.62 8.08
C TYR A 66 2.99 -5.39 6.76
N ALA A 67 3.03 -6.73 6.80
CA ALA A 67 2.88 -7.58 5.63
C ALA A 67 1.48 -7.40 4.99
N LEU A 68 0.42 -7.32 5.79
CA LEU A 68 -0.94 -7.07 5.32
C LEU A 68 -1.04 -5.75 4.57
N ASN A 69 -0.51 -4.65 5.15
CA ASN A 69 -0.46 -3.36 4.49
C ASN A 69 0.31 -3.43 3.17
N MET A 70 1.48 -4.08 3.16
CA MET A 70 2.30 -4.27 1.96
C MET A 70 1.53 -4.98 0.85
N VAL A 71 0.76 -6.03 1.17
CA VAL A 71 -0.09 -6.74 0.20
C VAL A 71 -1.17 -5.81 -0.36
N MET A 72 -1.85 -5.03 0.49
CA MET A 72 -2.90 -4.11 0.06
C MET A 72 -2.36 -3.01 -0.87
N VAL A 73 -1.20 -2.41 -0.53
CA VAL A 73 -0.53 -1.40 -1.38
C VAL A 73 -0.10 -2.02 -2.71
N SER A 74 0.38 -3.27 -2.68
CA SER A 74 0.76 -4.00 -3.90
C SER A 74 -0.44 -4.27 -4.80
N CYS A 75 -1.60 -4.62 -4.25
CA CYS A 75 -2.84 -4.74 -5.02
C CYS A 75 -3.22 -3.41 -5.68
N ASP A 76 -3.09 -2.30 -4.95
CA ASP A 76 -3.35 -0.95 -5.47
C ASP A 76 -2.37 -0.57 -6.59
N LEU A 77 -1.11 -0.98 -6.46
CA LEU A 77 -0.07 -0.82 -7.48
C LEU A 77 -0.39 -1.61 -8.76
N VAL A 78 -0.87 -2.85 -8.64
CA VAL A 78 -1.29 -3.66 -9.80
C VAL A 78 -2.47 -2.99 -10.52
N ILE A 79 -3.45 -2.49 -9.78
CA ILE A 79 -4.59 -1.76 -10.33
C ILE A 79 -4.13 -0.46 -11.02
N TYR A 80 -3.14 0.24 -10.46
CA TYR A 80 -2.54 1.41 -11.12
C TYR A 80 -1.99 1.06 -12.50
N PHE A 81 -1.23 -0.03 -12.64
CA PHE A 81 -0.70 -0.45 -13.94
C PHE A 81 -1.81 -0.86 -14.93
N ARG A 82 -2.86 -1.54 -14.45
CA ARG A 82 -4.05 -1.84 -15.26
C ARG A 82 -4.68 -0.56 -15.80
N ASN A 83 -4.92 0.42 -14.94
CA ASN A 83 -5.55 1.68 -15.33
C ASN A 83 -4.66 2.52 -16.24
N ARG A 84 -3.34 2.51 -16.02
CA ARG A 84 -2.37 3.19 -16.90
C ARG A 84 -2.39 2.61 -18.31
N ARG A 85 -2.60 1.30 -18.44
CA ARG A 85 -2.81 0.65 -19.75
C ARG A 85 -4.12 1.12 -20.40
N LEU A 86 -5.22 1.17 -19.65
CA LEU A 86 -6.51 1.67 -20.15
C LEU A 86 -6.41 3.13 -20.63
N ASP A 87 -5.72 3.99 -19.87
CA ASP A 87 -5.49 5.39 -20.25
C ASP A 87 -4.69 5.50 -21.56
N ARG A 88 -3.67 4.65 -21.75
CA ARG A 88 -2.86 4.61 -22.97
C ARG A 88 -3.66 4.13 -24.18
N GLU A 89 -4.47 3.09 -24.02
CA GLU A 89 -5.35 2.59 -25.08
C GLU A 89 -6.39 3.65 -25.49
N ALA A 90 -6.98 4.36 -24.51
CA ALA A 90 -7.91 5.46 -24.77
C ALA A 90 -7.24 6.65 -25.49
N ALA A 91 -5.98 6.96 -25.16
CA ALA A 91 -5.21 7.99 -25.85
C ALA A 91 -4.86 7.61 -27.29
N SER A 92 -4.58 6.32 -27.57
CA SER A 92 -4.25 5.85 -28.92
C SER A 92 -5.44 5.76 -29.89
N ARG A 93 -6.68 5.79 -29.38
CA ARG A 93 -7.92 5.79 -30.18
C ARG A 93 -8.41 7.20 -30.52
N ARG A 94 -7.73 8.25 -30.04
CA ARG A 94 -8.01 9.65 -30.33
C ARG A 94 -6.97 10.18 -31.30
#